data_AF-A0A653EZ67-F1
#
_entry.id   AF-A0A653EZ67-F1
#
_cell.length_a   1.000
_cell.length_b   1.000
_cell.length_c   1.000
_cell.angle_alpha   90.00
_cell.angle_beta   90.00
_cell.angle_gamma   90.00
#
_symmetry.space_group_name_H-M   'P 1'
#
loop_
_entity.id
_entity.type
_entity.pdbx_description
1 polymer ?
#
loop_
_entity_poly.entity_id
_entity_poly.type
_entity_poly.pdbx_seq_one_letter_code
_entity_poly.pdbx_strand_id
1 'polypeptide(L)' 'MSFVIATPESVAAAATDLASIGSSLSAATQAAAAPTMGIVSAGADEVSVAIAALFGACAELSGAERPSDGVS' A
#
# COMPACT_ATOMS: atom_id res chain seq x y z
N MET A 1 13.48 31.01 19.08
CA MET A 1 13.36 29.54 19.12
C MET A 1 11.90 29.19 19.30
N SER A 2 11.31 28.38 18.42
CA SER A 2 9.93 27.88 18.59
C SER A 2 9.97 26.52 19.28
N PHE A 3 9.26 26.39 20.40
CA PHE A 3 9.03 25.10 21.06
C PHE A 3 7.58 24.71 20.85
N VAL A 4 7.36 23.49 20.35
CA VAL A 4 6.02 22.90 20.26
C VAL A 4 5.81 22.08 21.54
N ILE A 5 4.75 22.39 22.28
CA ILE A 5 4.32 21.64 23.45
C ILE A 5 3.09 20.83 23.03
N ALA A 6 3.20 19.50 23.03
CA ALA A 6 2.09 18.59 22.78
C ALA A 6 1.66 17.94 24.11
N THR A 7 0.35 17.80 24.32
CA THR A 7 -0.16 17.03 25.46
C THR A 7 -0.20 15.54 25.10
N PRO A 8 -0.04 14.62 26.07
CA PRO A 8 -0.15 13.19 25.80
C PRO A 8 -1.45 12.81 25.08
N GLU A 9 -2.55 13.47 25.42
CA GLU A 9 -3.86 13.30 24.82
C GLU A 9 -3.88 13.72 23.33
N SER A 10 -3.19 14.81 22.96
CA SER A 10 -3.12 15.25 21.57
C SER A 10 -2.30 14.28 20.71
N VAL A 11 -1.24 13.70 21.28
CA VAL A 11 -0.44 12.66 20.63
C VAL A 11 -1.25 11.36 20.48
N ALA A 12 -2.01 10.97 21.51
CA ALA A 12 -2.87 9.78 21.45
C ALA A 12 -4.00 9.91 20.42
N ALA A 13 -4.60 11.09 20.31
CA ALA A 13 -5.59 11.38 19.25
C ALA A 13 -4.96 11.25 17.86
N ALA A 14 -3.80 11.90 17.63
CA ALA A 14 -3.10 11.82 16.35
C ALA A 14 -2.66 10.38 15.99
N ALA A 15 -2.27 9.57 16.97
CA ALA A 15 -1.95 8.16 16.76
C ALA A 15 -3.18 7.35 16.34
N THR A 16 -4.35 7.65 16.93
CA THR A 16 -5.62 7.02 16.56
C THR A 16 -6.06 7.41 15.16
N ASP A 17 -5.88 8.68 14.79
CA ASP A 17 -6.15 9.18 13.44
C ASP A 17 -5.24 8.48 12.42
N LEU A 18 -3.93 8.37 12.72
CA LEU A 18 -2.98 7.69 11.85
C LEU A 18 -3.30 6.20 11.70
N ALA A 19 -3.70 5.52 12.78
CA ALA A 19 -4.13 4.13 12.73
C ALA A 19 -5.39 3.96 11.86
N SER A 20 -6.33 4.90 11.94
CA SER A 20 -7.55 4.90 11.12
C SER A 20 -7.24 5.12 9.64
N ILE A 21 -6.30 6.03 9.33
CA ILE A 21 -5.80 6.25 7.97
C ILE A 21 -5.11 4.99 7.43
N GLY A 22 -4.21 4.38 8.21
CA GLY A 22 -3.51 3.15 7.83
C GLY A 22 -4.47 1.99 7.57
N SER A 23 -5.50 1.84 8.40
CA SER A 23 -6.57 0.84 8.21
C SER A 23 -7.34 1.08 6.90
N SER A 24 -7.73 2.33 6.63
CA SER A 24 -8.45 2.70 5.41
C SER A 24 -7.61 2.48 4.16
N LEU A 25 -6.31 2.80 4.23
CA LEU A 25 -5.37 2.57 3.15
C LEU A 25 -5.20 1.07 2.89
N SER A 26 -5.02 0.25 3.93
CA SER A 26 -4.91 -1.21 3.79
C SER A 26 -6.16 -1.82 3.16
N ALA A 27 -7.36 -1.35 3.56
CA ALA A 27 -8.61 -1.78 2.95
C ALA A 27 -8.69 -1.39 1.46
N ALA A 28 -8.28 -0.17 1.11
CA ALA A 28 -8.22 0.29 -0.28
C ALA A 28 -7.21 -0.51 -1.12
N THR A 29 -6.03 -0.79 -0.58
CA THR A 29 -4.99 -1.61 -1.23
C THR A 29 -5.50 -3.03 -1.48
N GLN A 30 -6.17 -3.65 -0.51
CA GLN A 30 -6.77 -4.98 -0.70
C GLN A 30 -7.87 -4.98 -1.77
N ALA A 31 -8.73 -3.95 -1.77
CA ALA A 31 -9.77 -3.80 -2.79
C ALA A 31 -9.19 -3.57 -4.20
N ALA A 32 -8.05 -2.89 -4.29
CA ALA A 32 -7.34 -2.63 -5.54
C ALA A 32 -6.50 -3.83 -6.03
N ALA A 33 -6.05 -4.72 -5.13
CA ALA A 33 -5.16 -5.83 -5.47
C ALA A 33 -5.77 -6.77 -6.51
N ALA A 34 -7.03 -7.19 -6.33
CA ALA A 34 -7.69 -8.08 -7.29
C ALA A 34 -7.80 -7.50 -8.72
N PRO A 35 -8.33 -6.26 -8.92
CA PRO A 35 -8.44 -5.68 -10.25
C PRO A 35 -7.10 -5.27 -10.90
N THR A 36 -6.03 -5.05 -10.13
CA THR A 36 -4.70 -4.69 -10.69
C THR A 36 -3.78 -5.88 -10.91
N MET A 37 -3.95 -6.98 -10.15
CA MET A 37 -3.16 -8.22 -10.29
C MET A 37 -3.80 -9.24 -11.24
N GLY A 38 -5.12 -9.22 -11.42
CA GLY A 38 -5.85 -10.21 -12.21
C GLY A 38 -5.90 -9.95 -13.71
N ILE A 39 -5.00 -9.13 -14.27
CA ILE A 39 -5.02 -8.78 -15.70
C ILE A 39 -4.54 -9.98 -16.53
N VAL A 40 -5.48 -10.59 -17.27
CA VAL A 40 -5.19 -11.64 -18.27
C VAL A 40 -4.84 -10.98 -19.60
N SER A 41 -3.91 -11.58 -20.37
CA SER A 41 -3.52 -11.08 -21.69
C SER A 41 -4.74 -10.97 -22.61
N ALA A 42 -4.93 -9.79 -23.23
CA ALA A 42 -6.03 -9.54 -24.15
C ALA A 42 -5.97 -10.39 -25.43
N GLY A 43 -4.79 -10.91 -25.78
CA GLY A 43 -4.53 -11.79 -26.90
C GLY A 43 -3.29 -12.64 -26.67
N ALA A 44 -3.04 -13.61 -27.56
CA ALA A 44 -1.88 -14.51 -27.50
C ALA A 44 -0.59 -13.89 -28.09
N ASP A 45 -0.64 -12.63 -28.53
CA ASP A 45 0.52 -11.92 -29.02
C ASP A 45 1.48 -11.57 -27.88
N GLU A 46 2.76 -11.52 -28.23
CA GLU A 46 3.85 -11.31 -27.28
C GLU A 46 3.74 -9.96 -26.55
N VAL A 47 3.14 -8.94 -27.18
CA VAL A 47 2.95 -7.61 -26.59
C VAL A 47 1.87 -7.64 -25.50
N SER A 48 0.73 -8.26 -25.78
CA SER A 48 -0.35 -8.45 -24.79
C SER A 48 0.10 -9.26 -23.58
N VAL A 49 0.92 -10.30 -23.80
CA VAL A 49 1.51 -11.10 -22.72
C VAL A 49 2.51 -10.27 -21.90
N ALA A 50 3.36 -9.47 -22.54
CA ALA A 50 4.32 -8.62 -21.85
C ALA A 50 3.64 -7.52 -21.02
N ILE A 51 2.55 -6.94 -21.51
CA ILE A 51 1.78 -5.93 -20.78
C ILE A 51 1.11 -6.56 -19.55
N ALA A 52 0.47 -7.74 -19.69
CA ALA A 52 -0.10 -8.45 -18.55
C ALA A 52 0.96 -8.78 -17.48
N ALA A 53 2.15 -9.22 -17.90
CA ALA A 53 3.27 -9.48 -16.99
C ALA A 53 3.78 -8.22 -16.26
N LEU A 54 3.84 -7.07 -16.95
CA LEU A 54 4.24 -5.79 -16.34
C LEU A 54 3.28 -5.37 -15.21
N PHE A 55 1.97 -5.52 -15.42
CA PHE A 55 0.98 -5.20 -14.40
C PHE A 55 1.10 -6.14 -13.18
N GLY A 56 1.36 -7.43 -13.40
CA GLY A 56 1.68 -8.37 -12.32
C GLY A 56 2.92 -7.94 -11.50
N ALA A 57 4.01 -7.57 -12.17
CA ALA A 57 5.24 -7.13 -11.52
C ALA A 57 5.07 -5.80 -10.75
N CYS A 58 4.31 -4.84 -11.30
CA CYS A 58 3.98 -3.59 -10.60
C CYS A 58 3.21 -3.86 -9.30
N ALA A 59 2.29 -4.83 -9.32
CA ALA A 59 1.53 -5.18 -8.14
C ALA A 59 2.39 -5.88 -7.07
N GLU A 60 3.31 -6.77 -7.46
CA GLU A 60 4.29 -7.38 -6.54
C GLU A 60 5.20 -6.34 -5.87
N LEU A 61 5.67 -5.33 -6.62
CA LEU A 61 6.47 -4.23 -6.06
C LEU A 61 5.68 -3.43 -5.02
N SER A 62 4.39 -3.20 -5.23
CA SER A 62 3.52 -2.51 -4.27
C SER A 62 3.09 -3.37 -3.08
N GLY A 63 3.10 -4.71 -3.22
CA GLY A 63 2.84 -5.65 -2.13
C GLY A 63 4.05 -5.91 -1.24
N ALA A 64 5.26 -5.65 -1.75
CA ALA A 64 6.52 -5.72 -1.02
C ALA A 64 6.77 -4.44 -0.20
N GLU A 65 5.80 -4.01 0.61
CA GLU A 65 6.11 -3.10 1.70
C GLU A 65 7.03 -3.87 2.67
N ARG A 66 8.23 -3.33 2.89
CA ARG A 66 9.40 -4.05 3.40
C ARG A 66 9.08 -4.97 4.59
N PRO A 67 9.71 -6.16 4.70
CA PRO A 67 9.68 -6.93 5.92
C PRO A 67 10.05 -5.99 7.07
N SER A 68 9.15 -5.91 8.04
CA SER A 68 9.33 -5.18 9.29
C SER A 68 10.67 -5.59 9.89
N ASP A 69 11.72 -4.80 9.67
CA ASP A 69 12.92 -4.87 10.46
C ASP A 69 12.47 -4.56 11.89
N GLY A 70 12.36 -5.63 12.67
CA GLY A 70 11.87 -5.60 14.03
C GLY A 70 12.65 -4.56 14.82
N VAL A 71 11.94 -3.53 15.26
CA VAL A 71 12.38 -2.73 16.40
C VAL A 71 12.27 -3.65 17.61
N SER A 72 13.40 -4.25 17.97
CA SER A 72 13.69 -4.76 19.32
C SER A 72 14.47 -3.70 20.09
#